data_AF-A0A1S0QIA5-F1
#
_entry.id   AF-A0A1S0QIA5-F1
#
_cell.length_a   1.000
_cell.length_b   1.000
_cell.length_c   1.000
_cell.angle_alpha   90.00
_cell.angle_beta   90.00
_cell.angle_gamma   90.00
#
_symmetry.space_group_name_H-M   'P 1'
#
loop_
_entity.id
_entity.type
_entity.pdbx_description
1 polymer ?
#
loop_
_entity_poly.entity_id
_entity_poly.type
_entity_poly.pdbx_seq_one_letter_code
_entity_poly.pdbx_strand_id
1 'polypeptide(L)' 'RFVLTKLRVIQKGAFSGFGDLEKIEISQNDVLEVIEADVFSNLPKLHEIRIEKANNLLYINPEAFQNLPNLQYL' A
#
# COMPACT_ATOMS: atom_id res chain seq x y z
N ARG A 1 2.87 -1.70 -9.34
CA ARG A 1 2.30 -3.07 -9.19
C ARG A 1 3.34 -3.97 -8.54
N PHE A 2 3.03 -4.57 -7.39
CA PHE A 2 3.89 -5.51 -6.65
C PHE A 2 3.24 -6.89 -6.67
N VAL A 3 3.80 -7.81 -7.46
CA VAL A 3 3.28 -9.18 -7.65
C VAL A 3 4.38 -10.18 -7.35
N LEU A 4 4.06 -11.24 -6.60
CA LEU A 4 4.99 -12.34 -6.28
C LEU A 4 6.30 -11.85 -5.64
N THR A 5 6.23 -10.82 -4.80
CA THR A 5 7.39 -10.31 -4.09
C THR A 5 7.68 -11.14 -2.85
N LYS A 6 8.94 -11.19 -2.43
CA LYS A 6 9.34 -11.78 -1.14
C LYS A 6 9.23 -10.79 0.02
N LEU A 7 8.41 -9.75 -0.15
CA LEU A 7 8.35 -8.63 0.77
C LEU A 7 7.43 -8.98 1.95
N ARG A 8 8.02 -9.13 3.13
CA ARG A 8 7.26 -9.42 4.37
C ARG A 8 6.66 -8.18 5.03
N VAL A 9 7.29 -7.02 4.82
CA VAL A 9 6.87 -5.76 5.41
C VAL A 9 6.93 -4.66 4.35
N ILE A 10 5.84 -3.93 4.15
CA ILE A 10 5.89 -2.64 3.44
C ILE A 10 6.19 -1.56 4.48
N GLN A 11 7.41 -1.02 4.39
CA GLN A 11 7.96 -0.09 5.38
C GLN A 11 7.35 1.31 5.26
N LYS A 12 7.38 2.05 6.36
CA LYS A 12 7.00 3.46 6.41
C LYS A 12 7.68 4.25 5.28
N GLY A 13 6.87 5.04 4.57
CA GLY A 13 7.35 5.88 3.48
C GLY A 13 7.81 5.13 2.22
N ALA A 14 7.43 3.85 2.04
CA ALA A 14 7.75 3.08 0.84
C ALA A 14 7.33 3.76 -0.46
N PHE A 15 6.29 4.60 -0.43
CA PHE A 15 5.81 5.37 -1.57
C PHE A 15 6.08 6.90 -1.46
N SER A 16 6.87 7.33 -0.49
CA SER A 16 7.21 8.75 -0.34
C SER A 16 7.95 9.29 -1.57
N GLY A 17 7.53 10.46 -2.05
CA GLY A 17 8.12 11.12 -3.21
C GLY A 17 7.48 10.76 -4.55
N PHE A 18 6.62 9.74 -4.61
CA PHE A 18 5.90 9.37 -5.83
C PHE A 18 4.55 10.11 -5.96
N GLY A 19 4.62 11.45 -6.03
CA GLY A 19 3.41 12.31 -6.06
C GLY A 19 2.47 12.09 -7.25
N ASP A 20 2.96 11.44 -8.31
CA ASP A 20 2.20 11.11 -9.51
C ASP A 20 1.57 9.71 -9.50
N LEU A 21 1.71 8.94 -8.40
CA LEU A 21 1.07 7.62 -8.31
C LEU A 21 -0.44 7.76 -8.34
N GLU A 22 -1.04 7.06 -9.30
CA GLU A 22 -2.50 7.01 -9.48
C GLU A 22 -3.10 5.72 -8.93
N LYS A 23 -2.37 4.59 -9.05
CA LYS A 23 -2.83 3.27 -8.67
C LYS A 23 -1.74 2.45 -8.00
N ILE A 24 -2.08 1.78 -6.90
CA ILE A 24 -1.21 0.80 -6.24
C ILE A 24 -1.91 -0.54 -6.18
N GLU A 25 -1.29 -1.54 -6.80
CA GLU A 25 -1.74 -2.93 -6.72
C GLU A 25 -0.66 -3.77 -6.02
N ILE A 26 -1.06 -4.41 -4.92
CA ILE A 26 -0.30 -5.41 -4.17
C ILE A 26 -1.10 -6.71 -4.31
N SER A 27 -0.60 -7.65 -5.11
CA SER A 27 -1.31 -8.90 -5.34
C SER A 27 -0.42 -10.14 -5.32
N GLN A 28 -0.96 -11.28 -4.88
CA GLN A 28 -0.23 -12.56 -4.81
C GLN A 28 1.05 -12.46 -3.96
N ASN A 29 0.94 -11.81 -2.79
CA ASN A 29 2.05 -11.65 -1.85
C ASN A 29 1.72 -12.41 -0.56
N ASP A 30 1.78 -13.74 -0.63
CA ASP A 30 1.48 -14.59 0.52
C ASP A 30 2.52 -14.50 1.62
N VAL A 31 3.70 -13.91 1.40
CA VAL A 31 4.67 -13.68 2.48
C VAL A 31 4.51 -12.31 3.14
N LEU A 32 3.65 -11.43 2.62
CA LEU A 32 3.43 -10.11 3.21
C LEU A 32 2.66 -10.26 4.51
N GLU A 33 3.24 -9.74 5.59
CA GLU A 33 2.70 -9.83 6.96
C GLU A 33 2.26 -8.49 7.50
N VAL A 34 2.98 -7.41 7.17
CA VAL A 34 2.77 -6.09 7.78
C VAL A 34 2.82 -4.96 6.74
N ILE A 35 1.89 -4.01 6.87
CA ILE A 35 1.94 -2.70 6.23
C ILE A 35 2.07 -1.65 7.35
N GLU A 36 3.18 -0.91 7.37
CA GLU A 36 3.48 0.08 8.40
C GLU A 36 2.71 1.40 8.22
N ALA A 37 2.86 2.30 9.19
CA ALA A 37 2.29 3.65 9.12
C ALA A 37 2.85 4.44 7.93
N ASP A 38 2.06 5.38 7.43
CA ASP A 38 2.43 6.33 6.37
C ASP A 38 2.86 5.69 5.04
N VAL A 39 2.61 4.39 4.83
CA VAL A 39 2.98 3.69 3.59
C VAL A 39 2.36 4.36 2.36
N PHE A 40 1.05 4.57 2.37
CA PHE A 40 0.30 5.21 1.28
C PHE A 40 0.07 6.70 1.57
N SER A 41 0.93 7.35 2.35
CA SER A 41 0.68 8.73 2.77
C SER A 41 1.04 9.76 1.70
N ASN A 42 0.28 10.87 1.68
CA ASN A 42 0.59 12.06 0.88
C ASN A 42 0.70 11.80 -0.63
N LEU A 43 -0.22 10.99 -1.18
CA LEU A 43 -0.28 10.67 -2.60
C LEU A 43 -1.50 11.38 -3.23
N PRO A 44 -1.34 12.64 -3.69
CA PRO A 44 -2.49 13.46 -4.08
C PRO A 44 -3.20 12.96 -5.34
N LYS A 45 -2.54 12.20 -6.23
CA LYS A 45 -3.18 11.64 -7.44
C LYS A 45 -3.71 10.22 -7.27
N LEU A 46 -3.45 9.59 -6.13
CA LEU A 46 -3.81 8.20 -5.90
C LEU A 46 -5.31 8.07 -5.74
N HIS A 47 -5.93 7.27 -6.61
CA HIS A 47 -7.37 7.03 -6.60
C HIS A 47 -7.74 5.56 -6.39
N GLU A 48 -6.79 4.64 -6.54
CA GLU A 48 -7.03 3.20 -6.37
C GLU A 48 -5.89 2.52 -5.62
N ILE A 49 -6.23 1.85 -4.51
CA ILE A 49 -5.37 0.89 -3.83
C ILE A 49 -6.07 -0.47 -3.93
N ARG A 50 -5.32 -1.50 -4.30
CA ARG A 50 -5.79 -2.89 -4.31
C ARG A 50 -4.81 -3.77 -3.58
N ILE A 51 -5.29 -4.46 -2.55
CA ILE A 51 -4.54 -5.48 -1.81
C ILE A 51 -5.31 -6.80 -1.95
N GLU A 52 -4.85 -7.67 -2.84
CA GLU A 52 -5.54 -8.92 -3.18
C GLU A 52 -4.62 -10.13 -2.98
N LYS A 53 -5.16 -11.29 -2.59
CA LYS A 53 -4.37 -12.53 -2.46
C LYS A 53 -3.09 -12.33 -1.62
N ALA A 54 -3.22 -11.68 -0.46
CA ALA A 54 -2.18 -11.50 0.54
C ALA A 54 -2.58 -12.28 1.80
N ASN A 55 -2.54 -13.61 1.72
CA ASN A 55 -3.21 -14.48 2.69
C ASN A 55 -2.61 -14.42 4.10
N ASN A 56 -1.34 -14.02 4.24
CA ASN A 56 -0.67 -13.89 5.53
C ASN A 56 -0.56 -12.44 6.00
N LEU A 57 -1.31 -11.50 5.42
CA LEU A 57 -1.32 -10.11 5.89
C LEU A 57 -1.99 -10.06 7.27
N LEU A 58 -1.19 -9.88 8.31
CA LEU A 58 -1.61 -9.91 9.71
C LEU A 58 -2.01 -8.53 10.23
N TYR A 59 -1.33 -7.49 9.75
CA TYR A 59 -1.52 -6.14 10.28
C TYR A 59 -1.33 -5.06 9.22
N ILE A 60 -2.30 -4.15 9.15
CA ILE A 60 -2.16 -2.87 8.46
C ILE A 60 -2.26 -1.80 9.52
N ASN A 61 -1.24 -0.95 9.63
CA ASN A 61 -1.26 0.15 10.57
C ASN A 61 -2.42 1.11 10.24
N PRO A 62 -3.22 1.57 11.22
CA PRO A 62 -4.30 2.53 10.99
C PRO A 62 -3.87 3.83 10.31
N GLU A 63 -2.60 4.23 10.47
CA GLU A 63 -2.00 5.40 9.86
C GLU A 63 -1.39 5.10 8.47
N ALA A 64 -1.59 3.91 7.89
CA ALA A 64 -1.08 3.58 6.57
C ALA A 64 -1.71 4.43 5.44
N PHE A 65 -2.95 4.91 5.63
CA PHE A 65 -3.78 5.58 4.60
C PHE A 65 -4.03 7.06 4.92
N GLN A 66 -2.97 7.84 5.12
CA GLN A 66 -3.07 9.25 5.50
C GLN A 66 -3.03 10.21 4.31
N ASN A 67 -3.86 11.25 4.33
CA ASN A 67 -3.85 12.34 3.34
C ASN A 67 -3.94 11.83 1.88
N LEU A 68 -5.05 11.16 1.58
CA LEU A 68 -5.37 10.61 0.26
C LEU A 68 -6.63 11.29 -0.31
N PRO A 69 -6.56 12.58 -0.72
CA PRO A 69 -7.73 13.40 -1.04
C PRO A 69 -8.53 12.90 -2.25
N ASN A 70 -7.93 12.10 -3.13
CA ASN A 70 -8.54 11.58 -4.35
C ASN A 70 -8.80 10.06 -4.32
N LEU A 71 -8.66 9.41 -3.15
CA LEU A 71 -8.90 7.97 -3.04
C LEU A 71 -10.38 7.64 -3.28
N GLN A 72 -10.63 6.76 -4.25
CA GLN A 72 -11.98 6.33 -4.62
C GLN A 72 -12.19 4.84 -4.30
N TYR A 73 -11.13 4.04 -4.41
CA TYR A 73 -11.19 2.59 -4.26
C TYR A 73 -10.05 2.10 -3.36
N LEU A 74 -10.40 1.25 -2.39
CA LEU A 74 -9.50 0.56 -1.46
C LEU A 74 -9.90 -0.92 -1.35
#